data_AF-A0A3N4YYV6-F1
#
_entry.id   AF-A0A3N4YYV6-F1
#
_cell.length_a   1.000
_cell.length_b   1.000
_cell.length_c   1.000
_cell.angle_alpha   90.00
_cell.angle_beta   90.00
_cell.angle_gamma   90.00
#
_symmetry.space_group_name_H-M   'P 1'
#
loop_
_entity.id
_entity.type
_entity.pdbx_description
1 polymer ?
#
loop_
_entity_poly.entity_id
_entity_poly.type
_entity_poly.pdbx_seq_one_letter_code
_entity_poly.pdbx_strand_id
1 'polypeptide(L)'
;MTGAPQAAAASAAARTAGAGAAAPRLRVDPVTCDGIGACALAAPDLVDLDPWGFPLIPRRGLAPAELAAAHAAARACPRQALWFQSR
;
A
#
# COMPACT_ATOMS: atom_id res chain seq x y z
N MET A 1 -4.98 -30.90 -28.45
CA MET A 1 -3.54 -30.82 -28.12
C MET A 1 -3.25 -29.46 -27.47
N THR A 2 -4.20 -28.86 -26.76
CA THR A 2 -4.32 -28.85 -25.28
C THR A 2 -3.07 -28.31 -24.57
N GLY A 3 -2.92 -26.99 -24.57
CA GLY A 3 -2.08 -26.27 -23.60
C GLY A 3 -2.99 -25.55 -22.60
N ALA A 4 -3.06 -26.08 -21.37
CA ALA A 4 -3.73 -25.48 -20.22
C ALA A 4 -2.68 -24.87 -19.25
N PRO A 5 -3.08 -23.98 -18.34
CA PRO A 5 -2.31 -22.80 -17.90
C PRO A 5 -1.44 -23.02 -16.66
N GLN A 6 -0.34 -22.27 -16.54
CA GLN A 6 0.58 -22.29 -15.38
C GLN A 6 0.16 -21.35 -14.23
N ALA A 7 -1.11 -21.38 -13.81
CA ALA A 7 -1.66 -20.46 -12.80
C ALA A 7 -1.89 -21.06 -11.38
N ALA A 8 -1.37 -22.25 -11.03
CA ALA A 8 -1.89 -23.00 -9.88
C ALA A 8 -0.88 -23.59 -8.86
N ALA A 9 0.38 -23.14 -8.80
CA ALA A 9 1.42 -23.85 -8.01
C ALA A 9 2.06 -23.07 -6.84
N ALA A 10 1.41 -22.05 -6.27
CA ALA A 10 1.95 -21.35 -5.08
C ALA A 10 0.93 -21.15 -3.95
N SER A 11 -0.11 -21.99 -3.87
CA SER A 11 -1.27 -21.77 -3.00
C SER A 11 -1.41 -22.75 -1.82
N ALA A 12 -0.32 -23.38 -1.34
CA ALA A 12 -0.45 -24.47 -0.36
C ALA A 12 0.61 -24.54 0.76
N ALA A 13 1.19 -23.42 1.21
CA ALA A 13 2.19 -23.45 2.30
C ALA A 13 2.11 -22.31 3.34
N ALA A 14 0.94 -21.70 3.55
CA ALA A 14 0.78 -20.73 4.64
C ALA A 14 -0.54 -20.95 5.40
N ARG A 15 -0.75 -22.16 5.90
CA ARG A 15 -1.66 -22.40 7.02
C ARG A 15 -0.83 -22.80 8.22
N THR A 16 -1.11 -22.13 9.34
CA THR A 16 -0.55 -22.25 10.69
C THR A 16 0.77 -21.51 10.99
N ALA A 17 0.67 -20.18 11.05
CA ALA A 17 1.30 -19.39 12.11
C ALA A 17 0.25 -18.37 12.59
N GLY A 18 0.06 -18.24 13.90
CA GLY A 18 -1.04 -17.48 14.49
C GLY A 18 -1.17 -16.07 13.90
N ALA A 19 -2.41 -15.66 13.66
CA ALA A 19 -2.76 -14.31 13.25
C ALA A 19 -2.44 -13.32 14.38
N GLY A 20 -1.17 -12.95 14.52
CA GLY A 20 -0.82 -11.65 15.04
C GLY A 20 -1.43 -10.63 14.08
N ALA A 21 -2.30 -9.75 14.57
CA ALA A 21 -2.98 -8.75 13.76
C ALA A 21 -1.97 -8.13 12.79
N ALA A 22 -2.15 -8.35 11.48
CA ALA A 22 -1.22 -7.84 10.49
C ALA A 22 -1.16 -6.32 10.70
N ALA A 23 0.03 -5.83 11.03
CA ALA A 23 0.21 -4.42 11.31
C ALA A 23 -0.32 -3.61 10.12
N PRO A 24 -1.11 -2.55 10.37
CA PRO A 24 -1.77 -1.80 9.31
C PRO A 24 -0.78 -1.28 8.28
N ARG A 25 -1.19 -1.17 7.02
CA ARG A 25 -0.34 -0.74 5.91
C ARG A 25 -1.02 0.34 5.10
N LEU A 26 -0.23 1.31 4.66
CA LEU A 26 -0.61 2.19 3.57
C LEU A 26 -0.32 1.46 2.25
N ARG A 27 -1.22 1.57 1.29
CA ARG A 27 -1.11 0.96 -0.03
C ARG A 27 -1.38 2.00 -1.09
N VAL A 28 -0.80 1.79 -2.27
CA VAL A 28 -1.01 2.61 -3.45
C VAL A 28 -1.35 1.73 -4.64
N ASP A 29 -2.28 2.21 -5.46
CA ASP A 29 -2.55 1.71 -6.80
C ASP A 29 -1.83 2.63 -7.78
N PRO A 30 -0.69 2.19 -8.35
CA PRO A 30 0.06 3.02 -9.28
C PRO A 30 -0.67 3.25 -10.61
N VAL A 31 -1.68 2.44 -10.96
CA VAL A 31 -2.46 2.63 -12.19
C VAL A 31 -3.42 3.81 -12.06
N THR A 32 -3.99 4.01 -10.87
CA THR A 32 -4.91 5.13 -10.58
C THR A 32 -4.16 6.40 -10.16
N CYS A 33 -2.87 6.30 -9.84
CA CYS A 33 -2.06 7.43 -9.40
C CYS A 33 -1.57 8.27 -10.59
N ASP A 34 -1.93 9.56 -10.61
CA ASP A 34 -1.49 10.51 -11.65
C ASP A 34 -0.25 11.34 -11.23
N GLY A 35 0.47 10.96 -10.16
CA GLY A 35 1.71 11.65 -9.75
C GLY A 35 1.53 13.06 -9.14
N ILE A 36 0.35 13.38 -8.61
CA ILE A 36 -0.02 14.75 -8.16
C ILE A 36 0.78 15.22 -6.92
N GLY A 37 1.28 14.31 -6.09
CA GLY A 37 2.09 14.65 -4.91
C GLY A 37 1.35 15.13 -3.65
N ALA A 38 0.01 15.26 -3.69
CA ALA A 38 -0.79 15.71 -2.53
C ALA A 38 -0.65 14.83 -1.27
N CYS A 39 -0.37 13.54 -1.44
CA CYS A 39 -0.13 12.61 -0.34
C CYS A 39 1.15 12.92 0.44
N ALA A 40 2.25 13.27 -0.26
CA ALA A 40 3.51 13.66 0.38
C ALA A 40 3.40 15.01 1.07
N LEU A 41 2.62 15.96 0.53
CA LEU A 41 2.33 17.21 1.21
C LEU A 41 1.56 17.01 2.52
N ALA A 42 0.60 16.08 2.53
CA ALA A 42 -0.22 15.78 3.70
C ALA A 42 0.50 14.94 4.76
N ALA A 43 1.53 14.19 4.37
CA ALA A 43 2.26 13.27 5.24
C ALA A 43 3.75 13.21 4.88
N PRO A 44 4.49 14.33 5.02
CA PRO A 44 5.87 14.43 4.54
C PRO A 44 6.84 13.50 5.28
N ASP A 45 6.52 13.14 6.54
CA ASP A 45 7.37 12.23 7.33
C ASP A 45 7.13 10.74 7.00
N LEU A 46 6.13 10.43 6.17
CA LEU A 46 5.71 9.06 5.85
C LEU A 46 5.77 8.73 4.37
N VAL A 47 5.52 9.71 3.51
CA VAL A 47 5.39 9.53 2.06
C VAL A 47 6.37 10.46 1.37
N ASP A 48 7.36 9.87 0.73
CA ASP A 48 8.23 10.55 -0.22
C ASP A 48 7.67 10.44 -1.64
N LEU A 49 8.21 11.23 -2.55
CA LEU A 49 7.92 11.12 -3.98
C LEU A 49 9.18 10.67 -4.73
N ASP A 50 8.98 9.82 -5.72
CA ASP A 50 10.02 9.56 -6.71
C ASP A 50 10.15 10.75 -7.69
N PRO A 51 11.15 10.74 -8.59
CA PRO A 51 11.34 11.81 -9.57
C PRO A 51 10.17 12.03 -10.54
N TRP A 52 9.22 11.09 -10.63
CA TRP A 52 8.03 11.16 -11.47
C TRP A 52 6.78 11.57 -10.68
N GLY A 53 6.90 11.84 -9.38
CA GLY A 53 5.80 12.24 -8.51
C GLY A 53 4.96 11.09 -7.96
N PHE A 54 5.38 9.83 -8.15
CA PHE A 54 4.70 8.67 -7.57
C PHE A 54 5.13 8.47 -6.11
N PRO A 55 4.19 8.05 -5.24
CA PRO A 55 4.47 7.95 -3.81
C PRO A 55 5.36 6.74 -3.48
N LEU A 56 6.41 7.00 -2.73
CA LEU A 56 7.25 6.01 -2.07
C LEU A 56 6.74 5.83 -0.64
N ILE A 57 6.10 4.69 -0.38
CA ILE A 57 5.46 4.38 0.91
C ILE A 57 6.16 3.22 1.63
N PRO A 58 6.09 3.15 2.97
CA PRO A 58 6.67 2.05 3.72
C PRO A 58 6.05 0.71 3.30
N ARG A 59 6.90 -0.26 2.92
CA ARG A 59 6.46 -1.62 2.62
C ARG A 59 6.21 -2.46 3.89
N ARG A 60 6.54 -1.92 5.07
CA ARG A 60 6.35 -2.56 6.39
C ARG A 60 4.96 -2.25 6.98
N GLY A 61 4.65 -2.89 8.09
CA GLY A 61 3.56 -2.45 8.95
C GLY A 61 3.86 -1.06 9.54
N LEU A 62 2.82 -0.27 9.69
CA LEU A 62 2.87 1.06 10.29
C LEU A 62 2.77 0.97 11.81
N ALA A 63 3.59 1.77 12.49
CA ALA A 63 3.50 1.99 13.92
C ALA A 63 2.27 2.85 14.26
N PRO A 64 1.77 2.79 15.52
CA PRO A 64 0.62 3.61 15.94
C PRO A 64 0.78 5.12 15.68
N ALA A 65 2.00 5.64 15.80
CA ALA A 65 2.30 7.06 15.54
C ALA A 65 2.15 7.46 14.06
N GLU A 66 2.28 6.50 13.12
CA GLU A 66 2.23 6.76 11.68
C GLU A 66 0.80 6.70 11.13
N LEU A 67 -0.16 6.19 11.90
CA LEU A 67 -1.53 5.94 11.41
C LEU A 67 -2.26 7.24 11.07
N ALA A 68 -2.03 8.32 11.83
CA ALA A 68 -2.63 9.61 11.53
C ALA A 68 -2.13 10.17 10.20
N ALA A 69 -0.80 10.10 9.96
CA ALA A 69 -0.17 10.51 8.71
C ALA A 69 -0.64 9.65 7.52
N ALA A 70 -0.73 8.32 7.70
CA ALA A 70 -1.22 7.42 6.66
C ALA A 70 -2.67 7.74 6.24
N HIS A 71 -3.54 8.03 7.20
CA HIS A 71 -4.91 8.45 6.90
C HIS A 71 -4.96 9.83 6.22
N ALA A 72 -4.10 10.76 6.61
CA ALA A 72 -4.00 12.06 5.96
C ALA A 72 -3.57 11.91 4.49
N ALA A 73 -2.53 11.11 4.22
CA ALA A 73 -2.06 10.81 2.87
C ALA A 73 -3.16 10.18 2.00
N ALA A 74 -3.90 9.19 2.53
CA ALA A 74 -5.00 8.54 1.82
C ALA A 74 -6.13 9.52 1.47
N ARG A 75 -6.54 10.37 2.43
CA ARG A 75 -7.60 11.38 2.21
C ARG A 75 -7.19 12.51 1.27
N ALA A 76 -5.91 12.88 1.26
CA ALA A 76 -5.40 13.95 0.42
C ALA A 76 -5.33 13.56 -1.06
N CYS A 77 -5.38 12.26 -1.39
CA CYS A 77 -5.27 11.81 -2.78
C CYS A 77 -6.57 12.09 -3.56
N PRO A 78 -6.56 13.02 -4.55
CA PRO A 78 -7.77 13.35 -5.30
C PRO A 78 -8.22 12.23 -6.25
N ARG A 79 -7.31 11.30 -6.58
CA ARG A 79 -7.60 10.11 -7.40
C ARG A 79 -8.00 8.89 -6.58
N GLN A 80 -7.97 8.99 -5.24
CA GLN A 80 -8.23 7.87 -4.33
C GLN A 80 -7.30 6.66 -4.59
N ALA A 81 -6.10 6.91 -5.08
CA ALA A 81 -5.10 5.89 -5.39
C ALA A 81 -4.44 5.30 -4.13
N LEU A 82 -4.57 5.95 -2.97
CA LEU A 82 -4.02 5.48 -1.69
C LEU A 82 -5.12 4.98 -0.77
N TRP A 83 -4.88 3.86 -0.09
CA TRP A 83 -5.81 3.32 0.92
C TRP A 83 -5.10 2.66 2.09
N PHE A 84 -5.85 2.51 3.18
CA PHE A 84 -5.39 1.87 4.42
C PHE A 84 -5.87 0.42 4.49
N GLN A 85 -4.95 -0.49 4.78
CA GLN A 85 -5.23 -1.91 4.97
C GLN A 85 -4.94 -2.28 6.42
N SER A 86 -5.96 -2.72 7.18
CA SER A 86 -5.85 -3.06 8.60
C SER A 86 -5.96 -4.57 8.90
N ARG A 87 -5.78 -5.42 7.88
CA ARG A 87 -5.96 -6.87 7.95
C ARG A 87 -4.90 -7.64 7.18
#